data_AF-A0A9Q3HAU8-F1
#
_entry.id   AF-A0A9Q3HAU8-F1
#
_cell.length_a   1.000
_cell.length_b   1.000
_cell.length_c   1.000
_cell.angle_alpha   90.00
_cell.angle_beta   90.00
_cell.angle_gamma   90.00
#
_symmetry.space_group_name_H-M   'P 1'
#
loop_
_entity.id
_entity.type
_entity.pdbx_description
1 polymer ?
#
loop_
_entity_poly.entity_id
_entity_poly.type
_entity_poly.pdbx_seq_one_letter_code
_entity_poly.pdbx_strand_id
1 'polypeptide(L)'
;MRQDHAKHYWPWWKSELITKCANNAWRFKVENAFKSAIFNSEKDKPLTWFLKQKDRLSALHPDISDLMINIKILRKCGGELEHAIK
;
A
#
# COMPACT_ATOMS: atom_id res chain seq x y z
N MET A 1 -20.52 11.16 26.92
CA MET A 1 -19.81 10.96 25.64
C MET A 1 -19.13 9.60 25.47
N ARG A 2 -18.91 8.77 26.51
CA ARG A 2 -18.20 7.48 26.36
C ARG A 2 -19.11 6.24 26.24
N GLN A 3 -20.43 6.40 26.38
CA GLN A 3 -21.39 5.27 26.50
C GLN A 3 -22.26 4.98 25.27
N ASP A 4 -22.26 5.84 24.23
CA ASP A 4 -23.14 5.65 23.07
C ASP A 4 -22.52 4.84 21.92
N HIS A 5 -21.20 4.74 21.86
CA HIS A 5 -20.51 4.06 20.74
C HIS A 5 -20.28 2.56 20.94
N ALA A 6 -20.56 2.02 22.13
CA ALA A 6 -20.31 0.62 22.48
C ALA A 6 -21.27 -0.38 21.78
N LYS A 7 -22.36 0.10 21.16
CA LYS A 7 -23.38 -0.73 20.51
C LYS A 7 -23.14 -0.98 19.01
N HIS A 8 -22.09 -0.41 18.43
CA HIS A 8 -21.83 -0.55 17.00
C HIS A 8 -21.02 -1.81 16.68
N TYR A 9 -21.43 -2.50 15.61
CA TYR A 9 -20.79 -3.71 15.11
C TYR A 9 -19.42 -3.41 14.44
N TRP A 10 -18.56 -4.42 14.32
CA TRP A 10 -17.19 -4.25 13.82
C TRP A 10 -17.08 -3.50 12.47
N PRO A 11 -17.86 -3.84 11.41
CA PRO A 11 -17.80 -3.08 10.18
C PRO A 11 -18.14 -1.57 10.31
N TRP A 12 -18.94 -1.15 11.29
CA TRP A 12 -19.17 0.27 11.57
C TRP A 12 -17.90 0.92 12.14
N TRP A 13 -17.27 0.30 13.14
CA TRP A 13 -16.01 0.78 13.70
C TRP A 13 -14.90 0.85 12.67
N LYS A 14 -14.82 -0.16 11.78
CA LYS A 14 -13.89 -0.18 10.67
C LYS A 14 -14.11 1.02 9.73
N SER A 15 -15.36 1.32 9.38
CA SER A 15 -15.72 2.48 8.56
C SER A 15 -15.35 3.80 9.23
N GLU A 16 -15.62 3.93 10.52
CA GLU A 16 -15.34 5.13 11.30
C GLU A 16 -13.83 5.37 11.45
N LEU A 17 -13.06 4.31 11.67
CA LEU A 17 -11.60 4.37 11.71
C LEU A 17 -11.01 4.74 10.34
N ILE A 18 -11.52 4.15 9.25
CA ILE A 18 -11.12 4.55 7.89
C ILE A 18 -11.45 6.03 7.66
N THR A 19 -12.64 6.48 8.04
CA THR A 19 -13.09 7.87 7.85
C THR A 19 -12.21 8.85 8.62
N LYS A 20 -11.86 8.54 9.88
CA LYS A 20 -11.05 9.42 10.73
C LYS A 20 -9.55 9.36 10.43
N CYS A 21 -9.02 8.19 10.09
CA CYS A 21 -7.58 7.98 9.97
C CYS A 21 -7.08 7.89 8.52
N ALA A 22 -7.91 7.45 7.56
CA ALA A 22 -7.56 7.40 6.14
C ALA A 22 -8.05 8.66 5.40
N ASN A 23 -7.78 9.83 5.98
CA ASN A 23 -8.09 11.11 5.36
C ASN A 23 -7.26 11.33 4.07
N ASN A 24 -7.67 12.29 3.25
CA ASN A 24 -7.01 12.58 1.96
C ASN A 24 -5.52 12.91 2.11
N ALA A 25 -5.11 13.51 3.23
CA ALA A 25 -3.71 13.80 3.52
C ALA A 25 -2.89 12.51 3.75
N TRP A 26 -3.45 11.52 4.47
CA TRP A 26 -2.81 10.22 4.63
C TRP A 26 -2.70 9.49 3.29
N ARG A 27 -3.78 9.44 2.49
CA ARG A 27 -3.77 8.82 1.16
C ARG A 27 -2.69 9.43 0.28
N PHE A 28 -2.62 10.76 0.23
CA PHE A 28 -1.60 11.49 -0.52
C PHE A 28 -0.17 11.16 -0.05
N LYS A 29 0.05 11.06 1.27
CA LYS A 29 1.36 10.67 1.83
C LYS A 29 1.76 9.26 1.41
N VAL A 30 0.84 8.28 1.50
CA VAL A 30 1.11 6.89 1.13
C VAL A 30 1.35 6.77 -0.37
N GLU A 31 0.54 7.44 -1.20
CA GLU A 31 0.73 7.48 -2.64
C GLU A 31 2.10 8.04 -3.02
N ASN A 32 2.49 9.19 -2.45
CA ASN A 32 3.78 9.79 -2.75
C ASN A 32 4.93 8.91 -2.28
N ALA A 33 4.80 8.27 -1.12
CA ALA A 33 5.79 7.34 -0.61
C ALA A 33 5.96 6.09 -1.50
N PHE A 34 4.91 5.66 -2.19
CA PHE A 34 5.00 4.61 -3.20
C PHE A 34 5.57 5.15 -4.52
N LYS A 35 5.14 6.34 -4.97
CA LYS A 35 5.62 6.97 -6.21
C LYS A 35 7.13 7.20 -6.18
N SER A 36 7.68 7.66 -5.06
CA SER A 36 9.13 7.91 -4.88
C SER A 36 9.95 6.67 -4.53
N ALA A 37 9.32 5.55 -4.18
CA ALA A 37 10.03 4.32 -3.86
C ALA A 37 10.49 3.64 -5.14
N ILE A 38 11.75 3.88 -5.52
CA ILE A 38 12.48 3.11 -6.51
C ILE A 38 13.32 2.07 -5.77
N PHE A 39 13.32 0.83 -6.22
CA PHE A 39 14.11 -0.23 -5.62
C PHE A 39 15.59 -0.01 -5.93
N ASN A 40 16.45 -0.22 -4.94
CA ASN A 40 17.89 -0.18 -5.11
C ASN A 40 18.52 -1.47 -4.58
N SER A 41 19.17 -2.26 -5.44
CA SER A 41 19.75 -3.56 -5.10
C SER A 41 20.89 -3.51 -4.07
N GLU A 42 21.58 -2.36 -3.95
CA GLU A 42 22.68 -2.19 -2.99
C GLU A 42 22.17 -1.80 -1.59
N LYS A 43 21.00 -1.15 -1.53
CA LYS A 43 20.46 -0.57 -0.28
C LYS A 43 19.29 -1.36 0.28
N ASP A 44 18.45 -1.92 -0.57
CA ASP A 44 17.17 -2.52 -0.21
C ASP A 44 17.24 -4.05 -0.16
N LYS A 45 16.67 -4.64 0.89
CA LYS A 45 16.41 -6.07 0.93
C LYS A 45 15.15 -6.38 0.11
N PRO A 46 15.22 -7.22 -0.94
CA PRO A 46 14.11 -7.42 -1.88
C PRO A 46 12.77 -7.75 -1.22
N LEU A 47 12.75 -8.75 -0.33
CA LEU A 47 11.53 -9.20 0.34
C LEU A 47 10.90 -8.10 1.20
N THR A 48 11.71 -7.46 2.06
CA THR A 48 11.22 -6.40 2.96
C THR A 48 10.71 -5.20 2.16
N TRP A 49 11.41 -4.83 1.10
CA TRP A 49 11.02 -3.72 0.25
C TRP A 49 9.72 -4.03 -0.51
N PHE A 50 9.61 -5.24 -1.08
CA PHE A 50 8.42 -5.72 -1.77
C PHE A 50 7.19 -5.70 -0.86
N LEU A 51 7.29 -6.30 0.33
CA LEU A 51 6.17 -6.36 1.28
C LEU A 51 5.70 -4.96 1.66
N LYS A 52 6.62 -4.03 1.90
CA LYS A 52 6.30 -2.63 2.19
C LYS A 52 5.55 -1.95 1.05
N GLN A 53 5.87 -2.24 -0.21
CA GLN A 53 5.13 -1.70 -1.35
C GLN A 53 3.77 -2.38 -1.53
N LYS A 54 3.68 -3.69 -1.31
CA LYS A 54 2.42 -4.44 -1.33
C LYS A 54 1.44 -3.89 -0.29
N ASP A 55 1.90 -3.62 0.93
CA ASP A 55 1.06 -3.07 2.00
C ASP A 55 0.52 -1.69 1.62
N ARG A 56 1.36 -0.82 1.06
CA ARG A 56 0.95 0.51 0.59
C ARG A 56 -0.12 0.43 -0.49
N LEU A 57 0.06 -0.44 -1.48
CA LEU A 57 -0.89 -0.61 -2.58
C LEU A 57 -2.21 -1.22 -2.12
N SER A 58 -2.15 -2.21 -1.23
CA SER A 58 -3.34 -2.86 -0.65
C SER A 58 -4.13 -1.88 0.23
N ALA A 59 -3.43 -0.98 0.93
CA ALA A 59 -4.06 0.06 1.75
C ALA A 59 -4.70 1.18 0.91
N LEU A 60 -4.13 1.51 -0.25
CA LEU A 60 -4.69 2.52 -1.18
C LEU A 60 -5.82 1.96 -2.05
N HIS A 61 -5.71 0.70 -2.44
CA HIS A 61 -6.62 0.03 -3.37
C HIS A 61 -6.96 -1.35 -2.82
N PRO A 62 -7.95 -1.49 -1.93
CA PRO A 62 -8.29 -2.78 -1.33
C PRO A 62 -8.78 -3.82 -2.35
N ASP A 63 -9.34 -3.38 -3.49
CA ASP A 63 -9.90 -4.25 -4.53
C ASP A 63 -8.92 -4.55 -5.68
N ILE A 64 -7.64 -4.17 -5.53
CA ILE A 64 -6.63 -4.43 -6.55
C ILE A 64 -6.22 -5.91 -6.54
N SER A 65 -6.04 -6.52 -7.71
CA SER A 65 -5.55 -7.91 -7.80
C SER A 65 -4.07 -8.01 -7.44
N ASP A 66 -3.66 -9.15 -6.88
CA ASP A 66 -2.25 -9.42 -6.57
C ASP A 66 -1.36 -9.31 -7.82
N LEU A 67 -1.85 -9.72 -9.00
CA LEU A 67 -1.14 -9.56 -10.27
C LEU A 67 -0.85 -8.08 -10.56
N MET A 68 -1.83 -7.21 -10.38
CA MET A 68 -1.68 -5.78 -10.64
C MET A 68 -0.75 -5.12 -9.60
N ILE A 69 -0.80 -5.56 -8.33
CA ILE A 69 0.19 -5.16 -7.31
C ILE A 69 1.59 -5.50 -7.80
N ASN A 70 1.82 -6.75 -8.19
CA ASN A 70 3.13 -7.23 -8.61
C ASN A 70 3.66 -6.44 -9.81
N ILE A 71 2.84 -6.21 -10.84
CA ILE A 71 3.21 -5.40 -12.01
C ILE A 71 3.60 -3.97 -11.59
N LYS A 72 2.80 -3.33 -10.73
CA LYS A 72 3.10 -1.97 -10.23
C LYS A 72 4.42 -1.92 -9.47
N ILE A 73 4.73 -2.94 -8.67
CA ILE A 73 5.98 -3.03 -7.91
C ILE A 73 7.16 -3.30 -8.84
N LEU A 74 7.03 -4.21 -9.81
CA LEU A 74 8.09 -4.53 -10.77
C LEU A 74 8.52 -3.30 -11.59
N ARG A 75 7.57 -2.43 -11.97
CA ARG A 75 7.87 -1.15 -12.64
C ARG A 75 8.76 -0.21 -11.81
N LYS A 76 8.87 -0.42 -10.50
CA LYS A 76 9.72 0.35 -9.60
C LYS A 76 11.12 -0.26 -9.42
N CYS A 77 11.39 -1.43 -10.00
CA CYS A 77 12.68 -2.10 -9.91
C CYS A 77 13.76 -1.53 -10.84
N GLY A 78 13.38 -0.71 -11.83
CA GLY A 78 14.31 -0.15 -12.81
C GLY A 78 14.82 -1.20 -13.81
N GLY A 79 15.10 -0.76 -15.04
CA GLY A 79 15.51 -1.64 -16.15
C GLY A 79 14.34 -2.12 -17.01
N GLU A 80 14.61 -2.39 -18.29
CA GLU A 80 13.66 -3.11 -19.13
C GLU A 80 13.54 -4.54 -18.60
N LEU A 81 12.34 -4.88 -18.10
CA LEU A 81 11.99 -6.25 -17.70
C LEU A 81 12.17 -7.26 -18.85
N GLU A 82 12.34 -6.80 -20.09
CA GLU A 82 12.47 -7.63 -21.29
C GLU A 82 13.72 -8.53 -21.32
N HIS A 83 14.76 -8.24 -20.53
CA HIS A 83 16.06 -8.93 -20.65
C HIS A 83 16.52 -9.73 -19.41
N ALA A 84 15.71 -9.83 -18.36
CA ALA A 84 16.10 -10.46 -17.09
C ALA A 84 15.71 -11.95 -16.97
N ILE A 85 15.07 -12.54 -17.99
CA ILE A 85 14.78 -13.97 -18.05
C ILE A 85 15.81 -14.58 -19.02
N LYS A 86 16.85 -15.21 -18.49
CA LYS A 86 17.78 -16.09 -19.21
C LYS A 86 17.75 -17.47 -18.58
#